data_AF-X6L7V5-F1
#
_entry.id   AF-X6L7V5-F1
#
_cell.length_a   1.000
_cell.length_b   1.000
_cell.length_c   1.000
_cell.angle_alpha   90.00
_cell.angle_beta   90.00
_cell.angle_gamma   90.00
#
_symmetry.space_group_name_H-M   'P 1'
#
loop_
_entity.id
_entity.type
_entity.pdbx_description
1 polymer ?
#
loop_
_entity_poly.entity_id
_entity_poly.type
_entity_poly.pdbx_seq_one_letter_code
_entity_poly.pdbx_strand_id
1 'polypeptide(L)'
;MSFLALISIEYKTSKVTLDTLSLEILEDKVKELISNRTDLEAENPFNFKIMDINYQCINNEQKLRNTFETSPTNLFIHFIDDDEEKQDIENIELDQNKPWNEANKIAHTIVEQMVKKNQSGIVV
;
A
#
# COMPACT_ATOMS: atom_id res chain seq x y z
N MET A 1 -4.32 15.12 25.51
CA MET A 1 -3.89 15.57 24.16
C MET A 1 -4.74 14.80 23.18
N SER A 2 -5.33 15.44 22.18
CA SER A 2 -6.22 14.78 21.22
C SER A 2 -5.54 14.65 19.86
N PHE A 3 -5.72 13.52 19.18
CA PHE A 3 -5.18 13.28 17.85
C PHE A 3 -6.25 13.55 16.81
N LEU A 4 -5.95 14.41 15.85
CA LEU A 4 -6.87 14.77 14.76
C LEU A 4 -6.48 14.03 13.49
N ALA A 5 -7.45 13.39 12.84
CA ALA A 5 -7.28 12.73 11.56
C ALA A 5 -8.42 13.09 10.61
N LEU A 6 -8.09 13.16 9.32
CA LEU A 6 -9.06 13.17 8.23
C LEU A 6 -9.12 11.76 7.64
N ILE A 7 -10.27 11.10 7.76
CA ILE A 7 -10.47 9.74 7.25
C ILE A 7 -11.34 9.82 6.01
N SER A 8 -10.77 9.41 4.87
CA SER A 8 -11.47 9.34 3.59
C SER A 8 -11.91 7.91 3.33
N ILE A 9 -13.22 7.73 3.17
CA ILE A 9 -13.86 6.49 2.77
C ILE A 9 -14.50 6.78 1.41
N GLU A 10 -13.94 6.22 0.34
CA GLU A 10 -14.28 6.58 -1.04
C GLU A 10 -14.25 8.12 -1.25
N TYR A 11 -15.37 8.72 -1.67
CA TYR A 11 -15.51 10.14 -1.95
C TYR A 11 -15.83 11.00 -0.71
N LYS A 12 -16.00 10.39 0.46
CA LYS A 12 -16.44 11.09 1.68
C LYS A 12 -15.33 11.15 2.72
N THR A 13 -14.96 12.36 3.12
CA THR A 13 -13.97 12.61 4.17
C THR A 13 -14.65 13.02 5.47
N SER A 14 -14.26 12.38 6.58
CA SER A 14 -14.74 12.66 7.93
C SER A 14 -13.58 13.14 8.80
N LYS A 15 -13.78 14.24 9.53
CA LYS A 15 -12.83 14.69 10.55
C LYS A 15 -13.09 13.95 11.85
N VAL A 16 -12.07 13.27 12.34
CA VAL A 16 -12.13 12.44 13.55
C VAL A 16 -11.16 12.99 14.59
N THR A 17 -11.58 12.94 15.85
CA THR A 17 -10.73 13.20 17.01
C THR A 17 -10.60 11.92 17.81
N LEU A 18 -9.38 11.50 18.11
CA LEU A 18 -9.10 10.34 18.95
C LEU A 18 -8.47 10.82 20.26
N ASP A 19 -8.97 10.30 21.39
CA ASP A 19 -8.43 10.61 22.72
C ASP A 19 -7.13 9.85 22.99
N THR A 20 -6.99 8.70 22.36
CA THR A 20 -5.82 7.81 22.47
C THR A 20 -5.43 7.35 21.08
N LEU A 21 -4.12 7.32 20.80
CA LEU A 21 -3.59 6.78 19.56
C LEU A 21 -3.31 5.29 19.71
N SER A 22 -4.24 4.48 19.20
CA SER A 22 -4.14 3.02 19.10
C SER A 22 -4.80 2.57 17.82
N LEU A 23 -4.25 1.52 17.21
CA LEU A 23 -4.77 0.97 15.96
C LEU A 23 -6.18 0.39 16.16
N GLU A 24 -6.42 -0.30 17.27
CA GLU A 24 -7.73 -0.85 17.63
C GLU A 24 -8.80 0.24 17.70
N ILE A 25 -8.51 1.34 18.40
CA ILE A 25 -9.44 2.48 18.54
C ILE A 25 -9.71 3.13 17.17
N LEU A 26 -8.68 3.26 16.33
CA LEU A 26 -8.81 3.81 14.99
C LEU A 26 -9.68 2.90 14.11
N GLU A 27 -9.47 1.59 14.14
CA GLU A 27 -10.26 0.60 13.41
C GLU A 27 -11.73 0.63 13.86
N ASP A 28 -12.00 0.65 15.15
CA ASP A 28 -13.36 0.75 15.68
C ASP A 28 -14.05 2.02 15.22
N LYS A 29 -13.30 3.14 15.18
CA LYS A 29 -13.83 4.41 14.68
C LYS A 29 -14.13 4.36 13.18
N VAL A 30 -13.30 3.70 12.39
CA VAL A 30 -13.55 3.47 10.96
C VAL A 30 -14.79 2.61 10.78
N LYS A 31 -14.93 1.51 11.54
CA LYS A 31 -16.12 0.64 11.52
C LYS A 31 -17.39 1.41 11.89
N GLU A 32 -17.33 2.31 12.88
CA GLU A 32 -18.43 3.20 13.23
C GLU A 32 -18.82 4.13 12.06
N LEU A 33 -17.82 4.75 11.40
CA LEU A 33 -18.07 5.62 10.24
C LEU A 33 -18.71 4.85 9.07
N ILE A 34 -18.25 3.64 8.82
CA ILE A 34 -18.77 2.73 7.80
C ILE A 34 -20.21 2.32 8.13
N SER A 35 -20.48 1.92 9.37
CA SER A 35 -21.82 1.49 9.82
C SER A 35 -22.87 2.60 9.68
N ASN A 36 -22.45 3.85 9.75
CA ASN A 36 -23.31 5.02 9.59
C ASN A 36 -23.55 5.42 8.11
N ARG A 37 -22.94 4.72 7.15
CA ARG A 37 -23.14 4.95 5.72
C ARG A 37 -24.08 3.91 5.12
N THR A 38 -25.20 4.38 4.59
CA THR A 38 -26.17 3.56 3.85
C THR A 38 -25.88 3.51 2.35
N ASP A 39 -24.91 4.31 1.90
CA ASP A 39 -24.54 4.55 0.52
C ASP A 39 -23.29 3.78 0.08
N LEU A 40 -22.71 2.96 0.96
CA LEU A 40 -21.58 2.09 0.63
C LEU A 40 -22.09 0.88 -0.18
N GLU A 41 -21.49 0.65 -1.34
CA GLU A 41 -21.81 -0.50 -2.20
C GLU A 41 -20.90 -1.72 -1.94
N ALA A 42 -19.90 -1.59 -1.06
CA ALA A 42 -18.96 -2.65 -0.74
C ALA A 42 -19.68 -3.90 -0.17
N GLU A 43 -19.43 -5.07 -0.77
CA GLU A 43 -20.08 -6.33 -0.40
C GLU A 43 -19.71 -6.77 1.03
N ASN A 44 -18.45 -6.54 1.43
CA ASN A 44 -17.97 -6.73 2.80
C ASN A 44 -17.30 -5.44 3.32
N PRO A 45 -18.09 -4.48 3.83
CA PRO A 45 -17.59 -3.16 4.20
C PRO A 45 -16.69 -3.20 5.45
N PHE A 46 -16.57 -4.34 6.13
CA PHE A 46 -15.67 -4.52 7.27
C PHE A 46 -14.34 -5.20 6.90
N ASN A 47 -14.16 -5.58 5.62
CA ASN A 47 -12.87 -6.02 5.10
C ASN A 47 -12.14 -4.83 4.47
N PHE A 48 -11.21 -4.21 5.20
CA PHE A 48 -10.51 -3.01 4.74
C PHE A 48 -9.07 -2.92 5.25
N LYS A 49 -8.25 -2.14 4.55
CA LYS A 49 -6.92 -1.65 4.98
C LYS A 49 -6.99 -0.16 5.25
N ILE A 50 -6.33 0.29 6.32
CA ILE A 50 -6.12 1.71 6.59
C ILE A 50 -4.79 2.12 5.96
N MET A 51 -4.82 3.12 5.10
CA MET A 51 -3.67 3.58 4.31
C MET A 51 -3.29 5.00 4.71
N ASP A 52 -2.00 5.30 4.77
CA ASP A 52 -1.50 6.67 4.91
C ASP A 52 -1.53 7.45 3.58
N ILE A 53 -1.04 8.70 3.59
CA ILE A 53 -0.95 9.54 2.40
C ILE A 53 0.00 9.01 1.31
N ASN A 54 0.89 8.10 1.67
CA ASN A 54 1.83 7.46 0.76
C ASN A 54 1.30 6.10 0.27
N TYR A 55 0.01 5.82 0.50
CA TYR A 55 -0.63 4.53 0.20
C TYR A 55 0.08 3.36 0.88
N GLN A 56 0.63 3.56 2.07
CA GLN A 56 1.22 2.51 2.89
C GLN A 56 0.22 2.02 3.93
N CYS A 57 0.06 0.70 4.03
CA CYS A 57 -0.84 0.09 5.00
C CYS A 57 -0.33 0.28 6.43
N ILE A 58 -1.20 0.83 7.28
CA ILE A 58 -1.02 1.04 8.71
C ILE A 58 -1.53 -0.20 9.45
N ASN A 59 -0.65 -1.19 9.61
CA ASN A 59 -0.98 -2.49 10.21
C ASN A 59 -0.29 -2.72 11.57
N ASN A 60 0.32 -1.68 12.15
CA ASN A 60 0.91 -1.74 13.48
C ASN A 60 1.00 -0.36 14.13
N GLU A 61 1.22 -0.36 15.44
CA GLU A 61 1.29 0.85 16.29
C GLU A 61 2.44 1.79 15.91
N GLN A 62 3.58 1.26 15.42
CA GLN A 62 4.70 2.10 15.02
C GLN A 62 4.37 2.92 13.77
N LYS A 63 3.80 2.29 12.74
CA LYS A 63 3.34 2.97 11.53
C LYS A 63 2.25 3.98 11.84
N LEU A 64 1.35 3.65 12.76
CA LEU A 64 0.32 4.57 13.22
C LEU A 64 0.96 5.82 13.84
N ARG A 65 1.90 5.66 14.78
CA ARG A 65 2.63 6.78 15.39
C ARG A 65 3.34 7.63 14.35
N ASN A 66 4.09 7.02 13.44
CA ASN A 66 4.79 7.73 12.37
C ASN A 66 3.83 8.56 11.50
N THR A 67 2.64 8.02 11.21
CA THR A 67 1.61 8.71 10.41
C THR A 67 1.12 9.97 11.13
N PHE A 68 0.93 9.91 12.45
CA PHE A 68 0.49 11.04 13.27
C PHE A 68 1.60 12.03 13.66
N GLU A 69 2.86 11.72 13.39
CA GLU A 69 3.97 12.70 13.45
C GLU A 69 3.91 13.68 12.28
N THR A 70 3.30 13.29 11.16
CA THR A 70 3.05 14.17 10.02
C THR A 70 1.72 14.91 10.16
N SER A 71 1.73 16.24 10.02
CA SER A 71 0.53 17.08 10.11
C SER A 71 0.25 17.77 8.78
N PRO A 72 -0.97 17.68 8.21
CA PRO A 72 -2.15 16.99 8.73
C PRO A 72 -2.15 15.46 8.49
N THR A 73 -2.71 14.71 9.44
CA THR A 73 -2.88 13.26 9.32
C THR A 73 -4.08 12.94 8.42
N ASN A 74 -3.80 12.44 7.21
CA ASN A 74 -4.80 12.00 6.25
C ASN A 74 -4.72 10.48 6.11
N LEU A 75 -5.86 9.83 6.25
CA LEU A 75 -6.03 8.38 6.19
C LEU A 75 -7.03 8.03 5.10
N PHE A 76 -6.78 6.94 4.40
CA PHE A 76 -7.64 6.42 3.35
C PHE A 76 -8.06 4.99 3.71
N ILE A 77 -9.34 4.69 3.53
CA ILE A 77 -9.88 3.35 3.73
C ILE A 77 -9.97 2.67 2.37
N HIS A 78 -9.22 1.59 2.22
CA HIS A 78 -9.23 0.73 1.04
C HIS A 78 -10.00 -0.53 1.37
N PHE A 79 -11.14 -0.76 0.71
CA PHE A 79 -11.91 -2.00 0.87
C PHE A 79 -11.20 -3.12 0.09
N ILE A 80 -11.05 -4.28 0.73
CA ILE A 80 -10.45 -5.45 0.10
C ILE A 80 -11.59 -6.30 -0.45
N ASP A 81 -11.58 -6.51 -1.76
CA ASP A 81 -12.44 -7.49 -2.40
C ASP A 81 -11.85 -8.91 -2.23
N ASP A 82 -12.68 -9.95 -2.19
CA ASP A 82 -12.24 -11.35 -2.02
C ASP A 82 -11.25 -11.83 -3.12
N ASP A 83 -11.15 -11.12 -4.25
CA ASP A 83 -10.17 -11.37 -5.30
C ASP A 83 -8.81 -10.65 -5.09
N GLU A 84 -8.75 -9.59 -4.27
CA GLU A 84 -7.47 -8.91 -3.95
C GLU A 84 -6.61 -9.71 -2.96
N GLU A 85 -7.20 -10.49 -2.04
CA GLU A 85 -6.44 -11.38 -1.15
C GLU A 85 -5.62 -12.42 -1.94
N LYS A 86 -6.05 -12.78 -3.16
CA LYS A 86 -5.28 -13.67 -4.03
C LYS A 86 -4.03 -13.00 -4.61
N GLN A 87 -4.03 -11.68 -4.81
CA GLN A 87 -2.88 -10.97 -5.40
C GLN A 87 -1.72 -10.79 -4.41
N ASP A 88 -1.98 -10.65 -3.10
CA ASP A 88 -0.91 -10.62 -2.09
C ASP A 88 -0.21 -12.00 -1.99
N ILE A 89 -0.91 -13.10 -2.29
CA ILE A 89 -0.33 -14.45 -2.43
C ILE A 89 0.39 -14.60 -3.79
N GLU A 90 -0.15 -14.04 -4.86
CA GLU A 90 0.44 -14.07 -6.21
C GLU A 90 1.75 -13.25 -6.30
N ASN A 91 1.91 -12.22 -5.47
CA ASN A 91 3.18 -11.49 -5.33
C ASN A 91 4.30 -12.34 -4.69
N ILE A 92 3.96 -13.40 -3.94
CA ILE A 92 4.93 -14.42 -3.51
C ILE A 92 5.27 -15.35 -4.69
N GLU A 93 4.31 -15.60 -5.59
CA GLU A 93 4.54 -16.36 -6.83
C GLU A 93 5.32 -15.60 -7.89
N LEU A 94 5.38 -14.26 -7.85
CA LEU A 94 6.25 -13.46 -8.74
C LEU A 94 7.75 -13.71 -8.49
N ASP A 95 8.11 -14.26 -7.32
CA ASP A 95 9.46 -14.77 -7.02
C ASP A 95 9.75 -16.13 -7.70
N GLN A 96 8.75 -16.78 -8.32
CA GLN A 96 8.89 -18.09 -8.98
C GLN A 96 9.36 -18.02 -10.44
N ASN A 97 9.37 -16.84 -11.08
CA ASN A 97 9.91 -16.71 -12.43
C ASN A 97 11.45 -16.57 -12.47
N LYS A 98 12.13 -17.30 -11.58
CA LYS A 98 13.59 -17.46 -11.53
C LYS A 98 14.21 -17.70 -12.93
N PRO A 99 13.63 -18.54 -13.82
CA PRO A 99 14.18 -18.74 -15.16
C PRO A 99 14.14 -17.48 -16.03
N TRP A 100 13.07 -16.69 -15.95
CA TRP A 100 12.91 -15.45 -16.72
C TRP A 100 13.88 -14.36 -16.23
N ASN A 101 14.03 -14.22 -14.91
CA ASN A 101 14.98 -13.28 -14.33
C ASN A 101 16.43 -13.68 -14.61
N GLU A 102 16.76 -14.97 -14.58
CA GLU A 102 18.10 -15.44 -15.00
C GLU A 102 18.32 -15.23 -16.49
N ALA A 103 17.34 -15.54 -17.35
CA ALA A 103 17.43 -15.30 -18.79
C ALA A 103 17.65 -13.82 -19.12
N ASN A 104 16.96 -12.90 -18.43
CA ASN A 104 17.14 -11.46 -18.60
C ASN A 104 18.51 -10.98 -18.12
N LYS A 105 19.05 -11.52 -17.02
CA LYS A 105 20.42 -11.21 -16.56
C LYS A 105 21.48 -11.68 -17.56
N ILE A 106 21.31 -12.87 -18.13
CA ILE A 106 22.20 -13.41 -19.16
C ILE A 106 22.13 -12.55 -20.43
N ALA A 107 20.92 -12.21 -20.89
CA ALA A 107 20.73 -11.36 -22.06
C ALA A 107 21.39 -9.98 -21.87
N HIS A 108 21.21 -9.35 -20.70
CA HIS A 108 21.82 -8.06 -20.39
C HIS A 108 23.36 -8.13 -20.41
N THR A 109 23.92 -9.20 -19.85
CA THR A 109 25.38 -9.44 -19.84
C THR A 109 25.94 -9.59 -21.25
N ILE A 110 25.24 -10.32 -22.13
CA ILE A 110 25.64 -10.50 -23.53
C ILE A 110 25.63 -9.16 -24.28
N VAL A 111 24.60 -8.34 -24.08
CA VAL A 111 24.51 -7.00 -24.70
C VAL A 111 25.66 -6.10 -24.24
N GLU A 112 25.97 -6.08 -22.94
CA GLU A 112 27.11 -5.30 -22.44
C GLU A 112 28.45 -5.76 -23.02
N GLN A 113 28.66 -7.07 -23.16
CA GLN A 113 29.87 -7.61 -23.78
C GLN A 113 29.96 -7.23 -25.27
N MET A 114 28.84 -7.25 -25.99
CA MET A 114 28.78 -6.80 -27.39
C MET A 114 29.07 -5.29 -27.52
N VAL A 115 28.52 -4.47 -26.63
CA VAL A 115 28.78 -3.03 -26.61
C VAL A 115 30.26 -2.76 -26.30
N LYS A 116 30.84 -3.42 -25.29
CA LYS A 116 32.26 -3.28 -24.95
C LYS A 116 33.18 -3.76 -26.09
N LYS A 117 32.83 -4.86 -26.77
CA LYS A 117 33.57 -5.38 -27.92
C LYS A 117 33.50 -4.46 -29.14
N ASN A 118 32.35 -3.83 -29.38
CA ASN A 118 32.18 -2.80 -30.42
C ASN A 118 32.91 -1.49 -30.08
N GLN A 119 33.16 -1.21 -28.79
CA GLN A 119 33.96 -0.07 -28.35
C GLN A 119 35.48 -0.35 -28.42
N SER A 120 35.92 -1.60 -28.56
CA SER A 120 37.35 -1.99 -28.54
C SER A 120 37.96 -2.37 -29.91
N GLY A 121 37.35 -2.03 -31.04
CA GLY A 121 38.00 -2.11 -32.37
C GLY A 121 37.07 -1.59 -33.47
N ILE A 122 37.47 -0.70 -34.39
CA ILE A 122 38.76 -0.57 -35.09
C ILE A 122 39.13 0.93 -35.24
N VAL A 123 40.35 1.31 -34.85
CA VAL A 123 41.05 2.45 -35.46
C VAL A 123 41.70 1.91 -36.73
N VAL A 124 41.25 2.38 -37.90
CA VAL A 124 41.90 2.14 -39.21
C VAL A 124 43.09 3.08 -39.34
#